data_AF-A0A1S8C610-F1
#
_entry.id   AF-A0A1S8C610-F1
#
_cell.length_a   1.000
_cell.length_b   1.000
_cell.length_c   1.000
_cell.angle_alpha   90.00
_cell.angle_beta   90.00
_cell.angle_gamma   90.00
#
_symmetry.space_group_name_H-M   'P 1'
#
loop_
_entity.id
_entity.type
_entity.pdbx_description
1 polymer ?
#
loop_
_entity_poly.entity_id
_entity_poly.type
_entity_poly.pdbx_seq_one_letter_code
_entity_poly.pdbx_strand_id
1 'polypeptide(L)'
;DRHVRRDGFFAATLATRSAAERLAESVVQAACRTPEERQVRHLGYLLAETAVSPDIDPGLAARALQLAESCSWRQLVFLAAVGRRDRTPLPMGALEDEPRAWTAWGRPRGRRRPAARRPARSAARRGPAGGRCSPRLRPTDLRLTRRGVLVHRLLALDFVRDDDVATAVADLDLPPT
;
A
#
# COMPACT_ATOMS: atom_id res chain seq x y z
N ASP A 1 -24.18 8.38 7.93
CA ASP A 1 -24.48 8.13 6.51
C ASP A 1 -23.46 8.77 5.60
N ARG A 2 -22.91 7.99 4.66
CA ARG A 2 -22.15 8.53 3.52
C ARG A 2 -23.10 8.62 2.33
N HIS A 3 -23.22 9.81 1.75
CA HIS A 3 -24.04 10.02 0.57
C HIS A 3 -23.17 10.05 -0.69
N VAL A 4 -23.77 9.66 -1.82
CA VAL A 4 -23.14 9.80 -3.14
C VAL A 4 -22.87 11.28 -3.42
N ARG A 5 -21.68 11.60 -3.93
CA ARG A 5 -21.28 12.98 -4.25
C ARG A 5 -22.15 13.59 -5.36
N ARG A 6 -22.37 14.90 -5.32
CA ARG A 6 -23.24 15.67 -6.25
C ARG A 6 -22.52 16.82 -6.96
N ASP A 7 -21.20 16.82 -6.93
CA ASP A 7 -20.30 17.86 -7.45
C ASP A 7 -19.96 17.70 -8.95
N GLY A 8 -20.85 17.06 -9.72
CA GLY A 8 -20.64 16.84 -11.15
C GLY A 8 -19.73 15.65 -11.50
N PHE A 9 -19.23 14.88 -10.54
CA PHE A 9 -18.42 13.68 -10.80
C PHE A 9 -19.10 12.65 -11.72
N PHE A 10 -20.42 12.53 -11.60
CA PHE A 10 -21.26 11.67 -12.44
C PHE A 10 -21.87 12.38 -13.65
N ALA A 11 -21.61 13.68 -13.83
CA ALA A 11 -22.16 14.42 -14.96
C ALA A 11 -21.42 14.04 -16.23
N ALA A 12 -22.15 13.44 -17.18
CA ALA A 12 -21.70 13.28 -18.56
C ALA A 12 -22.24 14.46 -19.40
N THR A 13 -21.55 14.75 -20.49
CA THR A 13 -22.03 15.70 -21.51
C THR A 13 -22.14 15.00 -22.85
N LEU A 14 -22.80 15.61 -23.83
CA LEU A 14 -22.90 15.07 -25.19
C LEU A 14 -21.52 14.80 -25.84
N ALA A 15 -20.48 15.53 -25.41
CA ALA A 15 -19.14 15.41 -25.98
C ALA A 15 -18.19 14.56 -25.12
N THR A 16 -18.46 14.38 -23.82
CA THR A 16 -17.52 13.74 -22.90
C THR A 16 -18.20 12.86 -21.86
N ARG A 17 -17.62 11.67 -21.66
CA ARG A 17 -17.96 10.78 -20.55
C ARG A 17 -17.74 11.47 -19.20
N SER A 18 -18.46 11.05 -18.18
CA SER A 18 -18.27 11.53 -16.81
C SER A 18 -16.91 11.09 -16.25
N ALA A 19 -16.44 11.76 -15.19
CA ALA A 19 -15.24 11.33 -14.47
C ALA A 19 -15.44 9.95 -13.82
N ALA A 20 -16.65 9.67 -13.34
CA ALA A 20 -17.05 8.39 -12.79
C ALA A 20 -16.89 7.24 -13.79
N GLU A 21 -17.39 7.41 -15.02
CA GLU A 21 -17.30 6.37 -16.07
C GLU A 21 -15.86 6.07 -16.46
N ARG A 22 -15.02 7.09 -16.63
CA ARG A 22 -13.59 6.89 -16.95
C ARG A 22 -12.85 6.19 -15.82
N LEU A 23 -13.14 6.55 -14.57
CA LEU A 23 -12.54 5.88 -13.42
C LEU A 23 -13.02 4.43 -13.32
N ALA A 24 -14.32 4.17 -13.49
CA ALA A 24 -14.88 2.83 -13.47
C ALA A 24 -14.26 1.94 -14.56
N GLU A 25 -14.13 2.46 -15.79
CA GLU A 25 -13.44 1.75 -16.86
C GLU A 25 -11.98 1.42 -16.49
N SER A 26 -11.24 2.40 -15.95
CA SER A 26 -9.84 2.18 -15.54
C SER A 26 -9.74 1.12 -14.44
N VAL A 27 -10.65 1.13 -13.47
CA VAL A 27 -10.73 0.14 -12.39
C VAL A 27 -11.05 -1.25 -12.93
N VAL A 28 -12.01 -1.37 -13.86
CA VAL A 28 -12.33 -2.65 -14.50
C VAL A 28 -11.14 -3.18 -15.29
N GLN A 29 -10.45 -2.33 -16.07
CA GLN A 29 -9.25 -2.75 -16.80
C GLN A 29 -8.13 -3.22 -15.85
N ALA A 30 -7.91 -2.51 -14.74
CA ALA A 30 -6.94 -2.93 -13.73
C ALA A 30 -7.33 -4.27 -13.07
N ALA A 31 -8.61 -4.46 -12.77
CA ALA A 31 -9.13 -5.70 -12.22
C ALA A 31 -9.01 -6.88 -13.21
N CYS A 32 -9.19 -6.66 -14.51
CA CYS A 32 -8.99 -7.71 -15.51
C CYS A 32 -7.52 -8.11 -15.69
N ARG A 33 -6.58 -7.20 -15.39
CA ARG A 33 -5.14 -7.44 -15.53
C ARG A 33 -4.49 -8.00 -14.27
N THR A 34 -5.12 -7.87 -13.11
CA THR A 34 -4.53 -8.38 -11.87
C THR A 34 -4.61 -9.91 -11.83
N PRO A 35 -3.51 -10.60 -11.49
CA PRO A 35 -3.54 -12.05 -11.29
C PRO A 35 -4.18 -12.46 -9.95
N GLU A 36 -4.41 -11.51 -9.04
CA GLU A 36 -4.84 -11.77 -7.67
C GLU A 36 -6.31 -11.39 -7.46
N GLU A 37 -7.21 -12.37 -7.43
CA GLU A 37 -8.66 -12.15 -7.30
C GLU A 37 -9.02 -11.30 -6.06
N ARG A 38 -8.27 -11.47 -4.97
CA ARG A 38 -8.47 -10.70 -3.73
C ARG A 38 -8.27 -9.20 -3.93
N GLN A 39 -7.37 -8.80 -4.81
CA GLN A 39 -7.11 -7.40 -5.13
C GLN A 39 -8.30 -6.74 -5.83
N VAL A 40 -9.08 -7.50 -6.61
CA VAL A 40 -10.25 -6.99 -7.36
C VAL A 40 -11.26 -6.32 -6.42
N ARG A 41 -11.54 -6.95 -5.26
CA ARG A 41 -12.43 -6.37 -4.23
C ARG A 41 -11.97 -4.98 -3.79
N HIS A 42 -10.67 -4.83 -3.56
CA HIS A 42 -10.07 -3.59 -3.09
C HIS A 42 -10.00 -2.50 -4.18
N LEU A 43 -9.88 -2.89 -5.44
CA LEU A 43 -10.05 -1.98 -6.57
C LEU A 43 -11.50 -1.49 -6.68
N GLY A 44 -12.48 -2.35 -6.38
CA GLY A 44 -13.89 -1.96 -6.26
C GLY A 44 -14.12 -0.93 -5.13
N TYR A 45 -13.45 -1.10 -3.98
CA TYR A 45 -13.52 -0.11 -2.90
C TYR A 45 -12.96 1.26 -3.30
N LEU A 46 -11.92 1.31 -4.15
CA LEU A 46 -11.41 2.59 -4.67
C LEU A 46 -12.49 3.36 -5.43
N LEU A 47 -13.25 2.68 -6.28
CA LEU A 47 -14.37 3.30 -7.00
C LEU A 47 -15.46 3.78 -6.02
N ALA A 48 -15.82 2.93 -5.05
CA ALA A 48 -16.85 3.24 -4.06
C ALA A 48 -16.46 4.43 -3.16
N GLU A 49 -15.24 4.45 -2.62
CA GLU A 49 -14.71 5.54 -1.79
C GLU A 49 -14.67 6.86 -2.57
N THR A 50 -14.30 6.83 -3.85
CA THR A 50 -14.29 8.02 -4.72
C THR A 50 -15.69 8.54 -5.03
N ALA A 51 -16.67 7.63 -5.17
CA ALA A 51 -18.07 7.97 -5.43
C ALA A 51 -18.78 8.66 -4.24
N VAL A 52 -18.29 8.44 -3.01
CA VAL A 52 -18.91 8.99 -1.78
C VAL A 52 -18.08 10.08 -1.11
N SER A 53 -16.91 10.41 -1.66
CA SER A 53 -15.99 11.40 -1.08
C SER A 53 -15.74 12.56 -2.06
N PRO A 54 -16.42 13.71 -1.90
CA PRO A 54 -16.24 14.85 -2.79
C PRO A 54 -14.81 15.44 -2.74
N ASP A 55 -14.11 15.29 -1.61
CA ASP A 55 -12.73 15.75 -1.42
C ASP A 55 -11.71 14.96 -2.26
N ILE A 56 -12.12 13.84 -2.88
CA ILE A 56 -11.27 13.06 -3.76
C ILE A 56 -11.43 13.56 -5.18
N ASP A 57 -10.44 14.31 -5.65
CA ASP A 57 -10.30 14.66 -7.05
C ASP A 57 -10.09 13.40 -7.93
N PRO A 58 -10.69 13.31 -9.14
CA PRO A 58 -10.51 12.17 -10.05
C PRO A 58 -9.04 11.86 -10.38
N GLY A 59 -8.18 12.88 -10.49
CA GLY A 59 -6.75 12.69 -10.71
C GLY A 59 -6.04 12.06 -9.51
N LEU A 60 -6.50 12.35 -8.29
CA LEU A 60 -6.02 11.68 -7.09
C LEU A 60 -6.42 10.20 -7.06
N ALA A 61 -7.67 9.89 -7.43
CA ALA A 61 -8.15 8.51 -7.54
C ALA A 61 -7.36 7.72 -8.60
N ALA A 62 -7.11 8.32 -9.77
CA ALA A 62 -6.28 7.73 -10.81
C ALA A 62 -4.83 7.46 -10.35
N ARG A 63 -4.22 8.38 -9.60
CA ARG A 63 -2.88 8.15 -9.02
C ARG A 63 -2.89 7.02 -7.99
N ALA A 64 -3.94 6.89 -7.19
CA ALA A 64 -4.07 5.80 -6.24
C ALA A 64 -4.24 4.45 -6.95
N LEU A 65 -5.00 4.40 -8.04
CA LEU A 65 -5.14 3.23 -8.89
C LEU A 65 -3.78 2.80 -9.48
N GLN A 66 -3.02 3.74 -10.06
CA GLN A 66 -1.67 3.46 -10.58
C GLN A 66 -0.72 2.93 -9.50
N LEU A 67 -0.80 3.48 -8.29
CA LEU A 67 -0.01 2.97 -7.17
C LEU A 67 -0.43 1.55 -6.80
N ALA A 68 -1.72 1.25 -6.77
CA ALA A 68 -2.24 -0.08 -6.50
C ALA A 68 -1.82 -1.10 -7.57
N GLU A 69 -1.87 -0.74 -8.86
CA GLU A 69 -1.41 -1.59 -9.97
C GLU A 69 0.09 -1.87 -9.89
N SER A 70 0.88 -0.92 -9.37
CA SER A 70 2.32 -1.10 -9.16
C SER A 70 2.66 -1.97 -7.93
N CYS A 71 1.66 -2.33 -7.12
CA CYS A 71 1.84 -3.12 -5.92
C CYS A 71 1.35 -4.55 -6.13
N SER A 72 2.15 -5.52 -5.69
CA SER A 72 1.65 -6.89 -5.55
C SER A 72 0.65 -6.97 -4.41
N TRP A 73 -0.21 -8.00 -4.41
CA TRP A 73 -1.13 -8.26 -3.31
C TRP A 73 -0.41 -8.29 -1.96
N ARG A 74 0.73 -8.98 -1.87
CA ARG A 74 1.57 -9.03 -0.66
C ARG A 74 2.02 -7.64 -0.18
N GLN A 75 2.36 -6.73 -1.10
CA GLN A 75 2.74 -5.36 -0.75
C GLN A 75 1.55 -4.58 -0.21
N LEU A 76 0.34 -4.78 -0.77
CA LEU A 76 -0.90 -4.19 -0.26
C LEU A 76 -1.24 -4.73 1.13
N VAL A 77 -1.14 -6.04 1.35
CA VAL A 77 -1.34 -6.66 2.66
C VAL A 77 -0.33 -6.13 3.68
N PHE A 78 0.94 -5.96 3.30
CA PHE A 78 1.93 -5.37 4.19
C PHE A 78 1.63 -3.90 4.51
N LEU A 79 1.12 -3.11 3.56
CA LEU A 79 0.63 -1.76 3.82
C LEU A 79 -0.56 -1.77 4.80
N ALA A 80 -1.47 -2.73 4.67
CA ALA A 80 -2.57 -2.93 5.61
C ALA A 80 -2.05 -3.20 7.04
N ALA A 81 -1.06 -4.10 7.18
CA ALA A 81 -0.43 -4.40 8.46
C ALA A 81 0.20 -3.15 9.11
N VAL A 82 0.89 -2.33 8.32
CA VAL A 82 1.50 -1.07 8.82
C VAL A 82 0.44 -0.03 9.18
N GLY A 83 -0.66 0.06 8.43
CA GLY A 83 -1.77 0.96 8.72
C GLY A 83 -2.54 0.58 9.97
N ARG A 84 -2.66 -0.73 10.25
CA ARG A 84 -3.36 -1.28 11.42
C ARG A 84 -2.44 -1.70 12.55
N ARG A 85 -1.22 -1.17 12.63
CA ARG A 85 -0.20 -1.59 13.61
C ARG A 85 -0.63 -1.56 15.08
N ASP A 86 -1.68 -0.80 15.41
CA ASP A 86 -2.22 -0.72 16.78
C ASP A 86 -3.06 -1.98 17.13
N ARG A 87 -3.49 -2.74 16.11
CA ARG A 87 -4.25 -4.01 16.23
C ARG A 87 -3.48 -5.21 15.69
N THR A 88 -2.52 -4.98 14.80
CA THR A 88 -1.66 -6.01 14.21
C THR A 88 -0.24 -5.85 14.77
N PRO A 89 0.20 -6.69 15.71
CA PRO A 89 1.55 -6.60 16.24
C PRO A 89 2.57 -6.87 15.12
N LEU A 90 3.33 -5.84 14.76
CA LEU A 90 4.41 -5.97 13.80
C LEU A 90 5.65 -6.51 14.49
N PRO A 91 6.36 -7.46 13.87
CA PRO A 91 7.48 -8.10 14.51
C PRO A 91 8.66 -7.14 14.68
N MET A 92 9.40 -7.33 15.78
CA MET A 92 10.52 -6.47 16.17
C MET A 92 11.85 -6.85 15.52
N GLY A 93 11.90 -8.02 14.87
CA GLY A 93 13.08 -8.50 14.16
C GLY A 93 13.53 -7.54 13.07
N ALA A 94 14.84 -7.43 12.89
CA ALA A 94 15.43 -6.63 11.83
C ALA A 94 15.19 -7.28 10.47
N LEU A 95 14.76 -6.49 9.49
CA LEU A 95 14.71 -6.92 8.10
C LEU A 95 16.13 -7.07 7.56
N GLU A 96 16.36 -8.11 6.76
CA GLU A 96 17.63 -8.27 6.04
C GLU A 96 17.81 -7.17 4.99
N ASP A 97 19.00 -6.54 4.98
CA ASP A 97 19.33 -5.46 4.05
C ASP A 97 19.69 -5.98 2.65
N GLU A 98 20.15 -7.24 2.52
CA GLU A 98 20.68 -7.78 1.27
C GLU A 98 20.38 -9.29 1.12
N PRO A 99 19.47 -9.70 0.21
CA PRO A 99 19.15 -11.11 0.00
C PRO A 99 20.31 -11.80 -0.73
N ARG A 100 20.99 -12.73 -0.06
CA ARG A 100 22.20 -13.41 -0.57
C ARG A 100 21.92 -14.67 -1.41
N ALA A 101 20.79 -15.36 -1.18
CA ALA A 101 20.44 -16.61 -1.86
C ALA A 101 19.32 -16.41 -2.89
N TRP A 102 19.29 -17.15 -4.01
CA TRP A 102 18.27 -17.05 -5.08
C TRP A 102 16.83 -17.20 -4.59
N THR A 103 16.59 -18.02 -3.56
CA THR A 103 15.29 -18.12 -2.86
C THR A 103 14.87 -16.80 -2.21
N ALA A 104 15.84 -16.00 -1.76
CA ALA A 104 15.62 -14.65 -1.25
C ALA A 104 15.40 -13.60 -2.35
N TRP A 105 15.57 -13.94 -3.64
CA TRP A 105 15.22 -13.07 -4.77
C TRP A 105 13.74 -13.21 -5.18
N GLY A 106 13.10 -14.36 -4.91
CA GLY A 106 11.65 -14.51 -4.97
C GLY A 106 10.93 -13.76 -3.82
N ARG A 107 11.69 -13.31 -2.82
CA ARG A 107 11.21 -12.45 -1.73
C ARG A 107 11.19 -11.00 -2.22
N PRO A 108 10.15 -10.21 -1.95
CA PRO A 108 10.04 -8.88 -2.56
C PRO A 108 11.21 -7.95 -2.19
N ARG A 109 12.05 -7.60 -3.15
CA ARG A 109 12.88 -6.38 -3.10
C ARG A 109 11.98 -5.15 -3.29
N GLY A 110 11.21 -4.82 -2.25
CA GLY A 110 10.11 -3.84 -2.36
C GLY A 110 10.14 -2.66 -1.38
N ARG A 111 11.19 -2.46 -0.57
CA ARG A 111 11.14 -1.42 0.48
C ARG A 111 11.86 -0.11 0.15
N ARG A 112 12.45 0.03 -1.04
CA ARG A 112 13.19 1.24 -1.48
C ARG A 112 12.40 2.19 -2.40
N ARG A 113 11.07 2.21 -2.32
CA ARG A 113 10.25 3.32 -2.83
C ARG A 113 9.29 3.81 -1.74
N PRO A 114 9.09 5.13 -1.58
CA PRO A 114 8.72 5.75 -0.31
C PRO A 114 7.21 5.64 -0.08
N ALA A 115 6.73 4.45 0.28
CA ALA A 115 5.41 4.28 0.86
C ALA A 115 5.46 4.27 2.40
N ALA A 116 6.63 3.99 3.00
CA ALA A 116 6.85 4.10 4.44
C ALA A 116 7.99 5.08 4.78
N ARG A 117 7.74 6.03 5.70
CA ARG A 117 8.74 7.03 6.10
C ARG A 117 9.58 6.43 7.23
N ARG A 118 10.89 6.36 7.01
CA ARG A 118 11.87 6.13 8.07
C ARG A 118 11.84 7.37 9.00
N PRO A 119 11.80 7.22 10.33
CA PRO A 119 11.91 8.37 11.23
C PRO A 119 13.18 9.16 10.91
N ALA A 120 13.12 10.48 11.11
CA ALA A 120 14.21 11.38 10.78
C ALA A 120 15.51 10.89 11.47
N ARG A 121 16.57 10.80 10.66
CA ARG A 121 17.90 10.29 10.99
C ARG A 121 18.33 10.66 12.42
N SER A 122 18.38 9.69 13.33
CA SER A 122 19.50 9.67 14.27
C SER A 122 20.75 9.50 13.41
N ALA A 123 21.66 10.47 13.47
CA ALA A 123 22.91 10.47 12.73
C ALA A 123 23.52 9.06 12.72
N ALA A 124 23.96 8.59 11.54
CA ALA A 124 24.70 7.34 11.45
C ALA A 124 25.85 7.43 12.45
N ARG A 125 25.76 6.69 13.57
CA ARG A 125 26.88 6.58 14.49
C ARG A 125 27.99 5.89 13.71
N ARG A 126 29.15 6.55 13.62
CA ARG A 126 30.37 5.91 13.12
C ARG A 126 30.63 4.76 14.09
N GLY A 127 30.64 3.53 13.58
CA GLY A 127 31.12 2.40 14.37
C GLY A 127 32.60 2.61 14.70
N PRO A 128 33.16 1.91 15.70
CA PRO A 128 34.55 2.06 16.12
C PRO A 128 35.58 1.81 14.99
N ALA A 129 35.15 1.24 13.85
CA ALA A 129 35.99 0.94 12.68
C ALA A 129 35.57 1.66 11.39
N GLY A 130 34.99 2.87 11.44
CA GLY A 130 34.76 3.71 10.25
C GLY A 130 33.69 3.23 9.26
N GLY A 131 33.07 2.07 9.50
CA GLY A 131 31.96 1.54 8.70
C GLY A 131 30.66 2.30 8.95
N ARG A 132 29.88 2.54 7.87
CA ARG A 132 28.50 3.04 7.97
C ARG A 132 27.61 1.89 8.47
N CYS A 133 27.29 1.86 9.76
CA CYS A 133 26.19 1.03 10.26
C CYS A 133 24.87 1.68 9.84
N SER A 134 24.23 1.15 8.79
CA SER A 134 22.82 1.44 8.57
C SER A 134 22.05 0.78 9.72
N PRO A 135 21.23 1.51 10.50
CA PRO A 135 20.35 0.86 11.45
C PRO A 135 19.41 -0.06 10.66
N ARG A 136 19.41 -1.33 11.06
CA ARG A 136 18.58 -2.38 10.46
C ARG A 136 17.11 -1.95 10.60
N LEU A 137 16.38 -1.92 9.48
CA LEU A 137 14.99 -1.47 9.46
C LEU A 137 14.11 -2.53 10.14
N ARG A 138 13.35 -2.15 11.18
CA ARG A 138 12.37 -3.05 11.81
C ARG A 138 10.98 -2.78 11.24
N PRO A 139 10.13 -3.81 11.04
CA PRO A 139 8.74 -3.62 10.65
C PRO A 139 7.96 -2.69 11.60
N THR A 140 8.20 -2.79 12.91
CA THR A 140 7.56 -1.95 13.94
C THR A 140 7.82 -0.44 13.78
N ASP A 141 8.96 -0.07 13.19
CA ASP A 141 9.36 1.32 12.98
C ASP A 141 8.71 1.95 11.75
N LEU A 142 8.02 1.14 10.94
CA LEU A 142 7.42 1.61 9.70
C LEU A 142 6.17 2.45 9.98
N ARG A 143 6.06 3.53 9.20
CA ARG A 143 4.92 4.45 9.21
C ARG A 143 4.49 4.69 7.79
N LEU A 144 3.19 4.66 7.51
CA LEU A 144 2.68 5.03 6.19
C LEU A 144 3.10 6.47 5.86
N THR A 145 3.63 6.66 4.65
CA THR A 145 3.78 7.98 4.03
C THR A 145 2.42 8.51 3.61
N ARG A 146 2.34 9.77 3.18
CA ARG A 146 1.11 10.34 2.59
C ARG A 146 0.54 9.48 1.45
N ARG A 147 1.40 8.94 0.58
CA ARG A 147 0.98 8.03 -0.50
C ARG A 147 0.48 6.68 0.05
N GLY A 148 1.17 6.14 1.06
CA GLY A 148 0.74 4.91 1.73
C GLY A 148 -0.62 5.07 2.41
N VAL A 149 -0.87 6.19 3.09
CA VAL A 149 -2.17 6.52 3.70
C VAL A 149 -3.27 6.62 2.64
N LEU A 150 -2.97 7.27 1.51
CA LEU A 150 -3.93 7.38 0.41
C LEU A 150 -4.34 6.00 -0.11
N VAL A 151 -3.38 5.15 -0.47
CA VAL A 151 -3.64 3.78 -0.96
C VAL A 151 -4.38 2.97 0.10
N HIS A 152 -3.93 3.04 1.36
CA HIS A 152 -4.57 2.34 2.47
C HIS A 152 -6.05 2.69 2.62
N ARG A 153 -6.38 3.97 2.57
CA ARG A 153 -7.75 4.45 2.74
C ARG A 153 -8.61 4.14 1.51
N LEU A 154 -8.12 4.45 0.30
CA LEU A 154 -8.92 4.32 -0.92
C LEU A 154 -9.18 2.88 -1.31
N LEU A 155 -8.23 1.98 -1.09
CA LEU A 155 -8.47 0.56 -1.32
C LEU A 155 -9.21 -0.11 -0.16
N ALA A 156 -9.60 0.66 0.87
CA ALA A 156 -10.16 0.16 2.11
C ALA A 156 -9.37 -1.05 2.64
N LEU A 157 -8.05 -0.85 2.75
CA LEU A 157 -7.13 -1.89 3.18
C LEU A 157 -7.39 -2.33 4.62
N ASP A 158 -8.28 -1.68 5.37
CA ASP A 158 -8.83 -2.14 6.65
C ASP A 158 -9.67 -3.42 6.56
N PHE A 159 -10.15 -3.79 5.36
CA PHE A 159 -10.92 -5.01 5.11
C PHE A 159 -10.09 -6.20 4.61
N VAL A 160 -8.77 -6.05 4.48
CA VAL A 160 -7.88 -7.21 4.24
C VAL A 160 -8.04 -8.21 5.40
N ARG A 161 -8.17 -9.50 5.08
CA ARG A 161 -8.37 -10.58 6.06
C ARG A 161 -7.17 -10.69 6.99
N ASP A 162 -7.42 -10.95 8.26
CA ASP A 162 -6.35 -11.08 9.25
C ASP A 162 -5.43 -12.27 8.95
N ASP A 163 -5.94 -13.36 8.36
CA ASP A 163 -5.13 -14.51 7.91
C ASP A 163 -4.09 -14.10 6.86
N ASP A 164 -4.46 -13.21 5.94
CA ASP A 164 -3.58 -12.73 4.88
C ASP A 164 -2.48 -11.85 5.48
N VAL A 165 -2.85 -11.01 6.44
CA VAL A 165 -1.93 -10.16 7.19
C VAL A 165 -0.95 -11.04 8.00
N ALA A 166 -1.45 -12.04 8.72
CA ALA A 166 -0.63 -12.96 9.51
C ALA A 166 0.35 -13.73 8.62
N THR A 167 -0.10 -14.27 7.49
CA THR A 167 0.74 -14.96 6.51
C THR A 167 1.82 -14.03 5.95
N ALA A 168 1.45 -12.82 5.54
CA ALA A 168 2.40 -11.86 5.00
C ALA A 168 3.45 -11.38 6.02
N VAL A 169 3.07 -11.33 7.30
CA VAL A 169 3.98 -10.97 8.41
C VAL A 169 4.88 -12.14 8.79
N ALA A 170 4.37 -13.37 8.80
CA ALA A 170 5.16 -14.58 9.06
C ALA A 170 6.24 -14.78 7.98
N ASP A 171 5.90 -14.52 6.72
CA ASP A 171 6.81 -14.59 5.58
C ASP A 171 7.95 -13.55 5.60
N LEU A 172 7.99 -12.65 6.59
CA LEU A 172 9.09 -11.70 6.74
C LEU A 172 10.41 -12.37 7.15
N ASP A 173 10.38 -13.66 7.47
CA ASP A 173 11.53 -14.55 7.67
C ASP A 173 12.62 -13.87 8.52
N LEU A 174 12.16 -13.34 9.66
CA LEU A 174 13.00 -12.57 10.55
C LEU A 174 13.94 -13.51 11.30
N PRO A 175 15.22 -13.12 11.48
CA PRO A 175 16.15 -13.94 12.25
C PRO A 175 15.57 -14.18 13.66
N PRO A 176 15.73 -15.40 14.21
CA PRO A 176 15.31 -15.70 15.58
C PRO A 176 15.95 -14.70 16.54
N THR A 177 15.18 -14.31 17.55
CA THR A 177 15.54 -13.23 18.49
C THR A 177 16.57 -13.71 19.50
#